data_AF-A0AAW4BMW4-F1
#
_entry.id   AF-A0AAW4BMW4-F1
#
_cell.length_a   1.000
_cell.length_b   1.000
_cell.length_c   1.000
_cell.angle_alpha   90.00
_cell.angle_beta   90.00
_cell.angle_gamma   90.00
#
_symmetry.space_group_name_H-M   'P 1'
#
loop_
_entity.id
_entity.type
_entity.pdbx_description
1 polymer ?
#
loop_
_entity_poly.entity_id
_entity_poly.type
_entity_poly.pdbx_seq_one_letter_code
_entity_poly.pdbx_strand_id
1 'polypeptide(L)'
;MSKFREHVKNISMVSTLLGGYFFFSYVVSERIPFPMEMDSLLSLLVVVGALSALFSIVGAMYVVMAVFVTDDLYGKYYYKYFYQSSNVIQNKYVSSIVGFVIYFLLAPTSFWVSSFLDYSLWLPLVLFLAIPFLYSFYLLTPDKKLLPLDFKQVSTQQYVLLVFSFFFISVLSNMSFVLYVQFLSFTELVVDDPGFYFSCAIFVVFSYISLIPVKPKTEFEQIASKYRKNTPIVNFIKRPAALVYLLAVMFCLYPPVTSKIASRALYLLGVGGSLERSYHYTPNARVQVPPVLVNECIDSYCETKPVVVLLDVGGTLFVRLAGDESAPVIALAGKSMYPIIPRKDT
;
A
#
# COMPACT_ATOMS: atom_id res chain seq x y z
N MET A 1 8.09 2.91 -28.91
CA MET A 1 6.64 2.76 -28.67
C MET A 1 6.16 1.32 -28.47
N SER A 2 6.63 0.31 -29.22
CA SER A 2 6.12 -1.08 -29.10
C SER A 2 6.32 -1.72 -27.72
N LYS A 3 7.53 -1.62 -27.13
CA LYS A 3 7.85 -2.20 -25.80
C LYS A 3 7.04 -1.58 -24.65
N PHE A 4 6.75 -0.28 -24.72
CA PHE A 4 5.93 0.40 -23.70
C PHE A 4 4.48 -0.11 -23.74
N ARG A 5 3.91 -0.24 -24.94
CA ARG A 5 2.56 -0.80 -25.13
C ARG A 5 2.45 -2.25 -24.66
N GLU A 6 3.50 -3.04 -24.88
CA GLU A 6 3.58 -4.44 -24.43
C GLU A 6 3.67 -4.53 -22.90
N HIS A 7 4.44 -3.67 -22.25
CA HIS A 7 4.48 -3.58 -20.78
C HIS A 7 3.14 -3.13 -20.19
N VAL A 8 2.51 -2.10 -20.76
CA VAL A 8 1.18 -1.64 -20.31
C VAL A 8 0.13 -2.74 -20.46
N LYS A 9 0.16 -3.50 -21.56
CA LYS A 9 -0.75 -4.63 -21.79
C LYS A 9 -0.57 -5.74 -20.73
N ASN A 10 0.68 -6.08 -20.42
CA ASN A 10 0.97 -7.11 -19.43
C ASN A 10 0.59 -6.67 -18.01
N ILE A 11 0.86 -5.41 -17.65
CA ILE A 11 0.44 -4.83 -16.36
C ILE A 11 -1.08 -4.84 -16.24
N SER A 12 -1.79 -4.37 -17.28
CA SER A 12 -3.25 -4.38 -17.32
C SER A 12 -3.81 -5.78 -17.17
N MET A 13 -3.28 -6.77 -17.89
CA MET A 13 -3.76 -8.16 -17.81
C MET A 13 -3.58 -8.77 -16.42
N VAL A 14 -2.39 -8.62 -15.82
CA VAL A 14 -2.11 -9.13 -14.47
C VAL A 14 -2.99 -8.44 -13.43
N SER A 15 -3.15 -7.12 -13.57
CA SER A 15 -3.98 -6.31 -12.69
C SER A 15 -5.45 -6.71 -12.75
N THR A 16 -6.01 -6.98 -13.93
CA THR A 16 -7.40 -7.45 -14.07
C THR A 16 -7.60 -8.83 -13.44
N LEU A 17 -6.65 -9.76 -13.63
CA LEU A 17 -6.70 -11.08 -12.98
C LEU A 17 -6.67 -10.96 -11.45
N LEU A 18 -5.80 -10.10 -10.91
CA LEU A 18 -5.76 -9.83 -9.48
C LEU A 18 -7.06 -9.16 -9.01
N GLY A 19 -7.57 -8.14 -9.70
CA GLY A 19 -8.84 -7.50 -9.35
C GLY A 19 -10.01 -8.48 -9.29
N GLY A 20 -10.08 -9.41 -10.24
CA GLY A 20 -11.09 -10.48 -10.26
C GLY A 20 -10.94 -11.45 -9.09
N TYR A 21 -9.71 -11.90 -8.79
CA TYR A 21 -9.43 -12.75 -7.63
C TYR A 21 -9.86 -12.08 -6.31
N PHE A 22 -9.57 -10.79 -6.17
CA PHE A 22 -9.88 -10.04 -4.96
C PHE A 22 -11.38 -9.88 -4.75
N PHE A 23 -12.09 -9.53 -5.80
CA PHE A 23 -13.54 -9.47 -5.79
C PHE A 23 -14.17 -10.84 -5.47
N PHE A 24 -13.67 -11.92 -6.07
CA PHE A 24 -14.15 -13.27 -5.80
C PHE A 24 -13.93 -13.67 -4.33
N SER A 25 -12.74 -13.43 -3.79
CA SER A 25 -12.42 -13.70 -2.38
C SER A 25 -13.34 -12.93 -1.43
N TYR A 26 -13.71 -11.70 -1.78
CA TYR A 26 -14.67 -10.89 -1.02
C TYR A 26 -16.08 -11.48 -1.04
N VAL A 27 -16.61 -11.77 -2.23
CA VAL A 27 -17.96 -12.34 -2.40
C VAL A 27 -18.11 -13.67 -1.64
N VAL A 28 -17.08 -14.52 -1.71
CA VAL A 28 -17.06 -15.80 -0.98
C VAL A 28 -16.99 -15.58 0.53
N SER A 29 -16.14 -14.66 0.99
CA SER A 29 -15.98 -14.34 2.42
C SER A 29 -17.28 -13.80 3.03
N GLU A 30 -17.96 -12.89 2.32
CA GLU A 30 -19.20 -12.26 2.78
C GLU A 30 -20.46 -13.08 2.48
N ARG A 31 -20.31 -14.27 1.85
CA ARG A 31 -21.41 -15.16 1.44
C ARG A 31 -22.45 -14.45 0.58
N ILE A 32 -22.00 -13.53 -0.27
CA ILE A 32 -22.87 -12.81 -1.21
C ILE A 32 -23.19 -13.77 -2.37
N PRO A 33 -24.46 -13.99 -2.71
CA PRO A 33 -24.80 -14.77 -3.89
C PRO A 33 -24.31 -14.03 -5.14
N PHE A 34 -23.54 -14.71 -5.98
CA PHE A 34 -22.92 -14.09 -7.15
C PHE A 34 -24.02 -13.54 -8.09
N PRO A 35 -24.05 -12.22 -8.36
CA PRO A 35 -25.12 -11.65 -9.16
C PRO A 35 -24.88 -12.07 -10.63
N MET A 36 -25.75 -12.94 -11.15
CA MET A 36 -25.69 -13.45 -12.52
C MET A 36 -26.55 -12.63 -13.51
N GLU A 37 -27.23 -11.60 -13.04
CA GLU A 37 -28.12 -10.80 -13.89
C GLU A 37 -27.31 -9.89 -14.83
N MET A 38 -27.74 -9.74 -16.09
CA MET A 38 -27.02 -8.90 -17.07
C MET A 38 -26.82 -7.46 -16.59
N ASP A 39 -27.80 -6.90 -15.88
CA ASP A 39 -27.75 -5.55 -15.29
C ASP A 39 -26.62 -5.40 -14.25
N SER A 40 -26.26 -6.49 -13.58
CA SER A 40 -25.19 -6.54 -12.58
C SER A 40 -23.80 -6.77 -13.17
N LEU A 41 -23.73 -7.26 -14.41
CA LEU A 41 -22.46 -7.63 -15.03
C LEU A 41 -21.59 -6.40 -15.36
N LEU A 42 -22.21 -5.30 -15.82
CA LEU A 42 -21.50 -4.06 -16.16
C LEU A 42 -20.95 -3.36 -14.92
N SER A 43 -21.76 -3.27 -13.87
CA SER A 43 -21.36 -2.71 -12.57
C SER A 43 -20.30 -3.59 -11.89
N LEU A 44 -20.39 -4.91 -11.99
CA LEU A 44 -19.36 -5.84 -11.52
C LEU A 44 -18.05 -5.66 -12.30
N LEU A 45 -18.11 -5.44 -13.61
CA LEU A 45 -16.94 -5.12 -14.44
C LEU A 45 -16.29 -3.79 -14.01
N VAL A 46 -17.10 -2.76 -13.69
CA VAL A 46 -16.61 -1.47 -13.19
C VAL A 46 -15.94 -1.64 -11.83
N VAL A 47 -16.51 -2.43 -10.92
CA VAL A 47 -15.94 -2.73 -9.60
C VAL A 47 -14.61 -3.48 -9.74
N VAL A 48 -14.56 -4.53 -10.56
CA VAL A 48 -13.32 -5.28 -10.85
C VAL A 48 -12.28 -4.38 -11.53
N GLY A 49 -12.72 -3.49 -12.43
CA GLY A 49 -11.90 -2.48 -13.09
C GLY A 49 -11.30 -1.46 -12.12
N ALA A 50 -12.08 -0.98 -11.16
CA ALA A 50 -11.62 -0.03 -10.15
C ALA A 50 -10.66 -0.69 -9.14
N LEU A 51 -10.96 -1.91 -8.70
CA LEU A 51 -10.08 -2.72 -7.86
C LEU A 51 -8.74 -2.96 -8.57
N SER A 52 -8.77 -3.43 -9.81
CA SER A 52 -7.57 -3.66 -10.61
C SER A 52 -6.76 -2.36 -10.80
N ALA A 53 -7.39 -1.23 -11.12
CA ALA A 53 -6.72 0.06 -11.24
C ALA A 53 -5.99 0.48 -9.94
N LEU A 54 -6.64 0.35 -8.78
CA LEU A 54 -6.03 0.62 -7.48
C LEU A 54 -4.80 -0.27 -7.22
N PHE A 55 -4.88 -1.58 -7.53
CA PHE A 55 -3.74 -2.49 -7.42
C PHE A 55 -2.61 -2.17 -8.39
N SER A 56 -2.93 -1.75 -9.61
CA SER A 56 -1.93 -1.30 -10.59
C SER A 56 -1.12 -0.11 -10.06
N ILE A 57 -1.78 0.82 -9.36
CA ILE A 57 -1.12 1.98 -8.77
C ILE A 57 -0.15 1.56 -7.66
N VAL A 58 -0.60 0.70 -6.73
CA VAL A 58 0.24 0.19 -5.64
C VAL A 58 1.42 -0.62 -6.19
N GLY A 59 1.19 -1.51 -7.15
CA GLY A 59 2.23 -2.29 -7.82
C GLY A 59 3.23 -1.40 -8.56
N ALA A 60 2.77 -0.35 -9.23
CA ALA A 60 3.64 0.62 -9.91
C ALA A 60 4.53 1.38 -8.93
N MET A 61 4.01 1.83 -7.78
CA MET A 61 4.81 2.52 -6.74
C MET A 61 5.97 1.67 -6.25
N TYR A 62 5.71 0.39 -5.98
CA TYR A 62 6.71 -0.56 -5.54
C TYR A 62 7.74 -0.92 -6.63
N VAL A 63 7.30 -1.09 -7.89
CA VAL A 63 8.21 -1.27 -9.03
C VAL A 63 9.12 -0.05 -9.22
N VAL A 64 8.59 1.16 -9.07
CA VAL A 64 9.36 2.40 -9.11
C VAL A 64 10.40 2.42 -7.97
N MET A 65 9.99 2.10 -6.74
CA MET A 65 10.91 2.00 -5.60
C MET A 65 12.03 0.99 -5.85
N ALA A 66 11.69 -0.17 -6.41
CA ALA A 66 12.67 -1.18 -6.78
C ALA A 66 13.65 -0.63 -7.82
N VAL A 67 13.19 0.02 -8.89
CA VAL A 67 14.04 0.61 -9.92
C VAL A 67 15.01 1.66 -9.34
N PHE A 68 14.56 2.53 -8.43
CA PHE A 68 15.43 3.51 -7.78
C PHE A 68 16.55 2.87 -6.96
N VAL A 69 16.25 1.84 -6.18
CA VAL A 69 17.24 1.13 -5.35
C VAL A 69 18.19 0.27 -6.20
N THR A 70 17.73 -0.25 -7.34
CA THR A 70 18.40 -1.36 -8.03
C THR A 70 19.01 -1.02 -9.38
N ASP A 71 18.51 -0.01 -10.09
CA ASP A 71 19.08 0.41 -11.36
C ASP A 71 20.12 1.52 -11.19
N ASP A 72 20.34 2.00 -9.95
CA ASP A 72 21.36 2.99 -9.61
C ASP A 72 21.34 4.09 -10.68
N LEU A 73 20.20 4.82 -10.78
CA LEU A 73 19.80 5.67 -11.91
C LEU A 73 20.90 6.63 -12.42
N TYR A 74 21.97 6.82 -11.63
CA TYR A 74 23.08 7.72 -11.91
C TYR A 74 24.49 7.11 -11.71
N GLY A 75 24.64 5.78 -11.62
CA GLY A 75 25.91 5.04 -11.64
C GLY A 75 26.46 4.66 -10.25
N LYS A 76 27.42 3.70 -10.23
CA LYS A 76 28.12 2.91 -9.16
C LYS A 76 28.29 3.50 -7.73
N TYR A 77 27.40 4.34 -7.25
CA TYR A 77 27.56 5.17 -6.07
C TYR A 77 26.81 4.59 -4.88
N TYR A 78 25.55 4.15 -5.07
CA TYR A 78 24.72 3.70 -3.96
C TYR A 78 25.33 2.49 -3.22
N TYR A 79 25.86 1.49 -3.93
CA TYR A 79 26.55 0.34 -3.30
C TYR A 79 27.75 0.77 -2.44
N LYS A 80 28.55 1.74 -2.91
CA LYS A 80 29.72 2.24 -2.19
C LYS A 80 29.30 2.96 -0.91
N TYR A 81 28.29 3.83 -1.00
CA TYR A 81 27.82 4.62 0.13
C TYR A 81 27.00 3.81 1.14
N PHE A 82 26.26 2.78 0.69
CA PHE A 82 25.52 1.88 1.57
C PHE A 82 26.45 1.09 2.52
N TYR A 83 27.63 0.70 2.05
CA TYR A 83 28.64 -0.02 2.83
C TYR A 83 29.79 0.87 3.32
N GLN A 84 29.59 2.20 3.33
CA GLN A 84 30.62 3.16 3.73
C GLN A 84 30.91 3.02 5.23
N SER A 85 32.06 2.45 5.59
CA SER A 85 32.56 2.41 6.96
C SER A 85 33.14 3.75 7.39
N SER A 86 33.22 3.96 8.71
CA SER A 86 33.91 5.08 9.35
C SER A 86 34.96 4.57 10.33
N ASN A 87 35.81 5.44 10.85
CA ASN A 87 36.79 5.10 11.88
C ASN A 87 36.14 4.59 13.17
N VAL A 88 34.89 4.98 13.44
CA VAL A 88 34.10 4.52 14.59
C VAL A 88 33.48 3.15 14.32
N ILE A 89 33.00 2.89 13.10
CA ILE A 89 32.36 1.62 12.72
C ILE A 89 33.12 1.01 11.54
N GLN A 90 34.06 0.13 11.87
CA GLN A 90 34.93 -0.54 10.90
C GLN A 90 34.21 -1.65 10.12
N ASN A 91 33.21 -2.29 10.71
CA ASN A 91 32.47 -3.35 10.03
C ASN A 91 31.43 -2.76 9.06
N LYS A 92 31.64 -2.99 7.75
CA LYS A 92 30.75 -2.52 6.67
C LYS A 92 29.28 -2.89 6.85
N TYR A 93 28.97 -4.06 7.40
CA TYR A 93 27.59 -4.51 7.59
C TYR A 93 26.93 -3.86 8.81
N VAL A 94 27.71 -3.56 9.85
CA VAL A 94 27.22 -2.80 11.00
C VAL A 94 26.98 -1.35 10.58
N SER A 95 27.87 -0.78 9.78
CA SER A 95 27.70 0.58 9.24
C SER A 95 26.44 0.70 8.38
N SER A 96 26.14 -0.30 7.53
CA SER A 96 24.90 -0.29 6.74
C SER A 96 23.63 -0.36 7.59
N ILE A 97 23.63 -1.15 8.68
CA ILE A 97 22.50 -1.23 9.62
C ILE A 97 22.31 0.11 10.34
N VAL A 98 23.39 0.72 10.85
CA VAL A 98 23.33 2.02 11.53
C VAL A 98 22.86 3.12 10.58
N GLY A 99 23.37 3.11 9.35
CA GLY A 99 22.90 3.98 8.27
C GLY A 99 21.41 3.85 8.04
N PHE A 100 20.92 2.62 7.90
CA PHE A 100 19.48 2.33 7.79
C PHE A 100 18.69 2.88 8.98
N VAL A 101 19.13 2.70 10.22
CA VAL A 101 18.42 3.23 11.39
C VAL A 101 18.30 4.76 11.35
N ILE A 102 19.41 5.46 11.06
CA ILE A 102 19.43 6.93 11.02
C ILE A 102 18.51 7.46 9.93
N TYR A 103 18.59 6.87 8.75
CA TYR A 103 17.96 7.38 7.56
C TYR A 103 16.49 6.91 7.40
N PHE A 104 16.19 5.67 7.80
CA PHE A 104 14.89 5.03 7.57
C PHE A 104 14.00 5.02 8.83
N LEU A 105 14.56 4.83 10.03
CA LEU A 105 13.76 4.67 11.25
C LEU A 105 13.58 5.98 12.02
N LEU A 106 14.59 6.85 12.02
CA LEU A 106 14.60 8.02 12.91
C LEU A 106 13.48 9.03 12.58
N ALA A 107 13.27 9.33 11.30
CA ALA A 107 12.21 10.25 10.88
C ALA A 107 10.79 9.71 11.16
N PRO A 108 10.40 8.49 10.73
CA PRO A 108 9.09 7.94 11.06
C PRO A 108 8.87 7.79 12.57
N THR A 109 9.85 7.28 13.32
CA THR A 109 9.69 7.13 14.77
C THR A 109 9.49 8.48 15.46
N SER A 110 10.21 9.53 15.05
CA SER A 110 9.98 10.89 15.55
C SER A 110 8.58 11.42 15.22
N PHE A 111 8.05 11.09 14.04
CA PHE A 111 6.69 11.47 13.62
C PHE A 111 5.63 10.79 14.49
N TRP A 112 5.77 9.49 14.71
CA TRP A 112 4.83 8.73 15.55
C TRP A 112 4.90 9.14 17.02
N VAL A 113 6.09 9.32 17.57
CA VAL A 113 6.26 9.78 18.96
C VAL A 113 5.67 11.18 19.15
N SER A 114 5.88 12.08 18.18
CA SER A 114 5.30 13.43 18.23
C SER A 114 3.77 13.38 18.15
N SER A 115 3.23 12.51 17.28
CA SER A 115 1.78 12.33 17.13
C SER A 115 1.14 11.68 18.36
N PHE A 116 1.83 10.74 19.01
CA PHE A 116 1.33 10.06 20.22
C PHE A 116 1.34 10.96 21.46
N LEU A 117 2.31 11.87 21.55
CA LEU A 117 2.47 12.79 22.68
C LEU A 117 1.76 14.14 22.45
N ASP A 118 0.93 14.25 21.42
CA ASP A 118 0.26 15.50 20.99
C ASP A 118 1.21 16.70 20.83
N TYR A 119 2.45 16.43 20.43
CA TYR A 119 3.43 17.47 20.15
C TYR A 119 3.30 17.99 18.71
N SER A 120 3.81 19.21 18.54
CA SER A 120 3.94 19.87 17.25
C SER A 120 4.66 19.00 16.20
N LEU A 121 3.99 18.80 15.05
CA LEU A 121 4.53 18.07 13.88
C LEU A 121 5.69 18.79 13.18
N TRP A 122 6.10 19.97 13.64
CA TRP A 122 7.22 20.72 13.07
C TRP A 122 8.56 19.99 13.24
N LEU A 123 8.79 19.35 14.39
CA LEU A 123 10.03 18.61 14.65
C LEU A 123 10.23 17.41 13.69
N PRO A 124 9.25 16.50 13.49
CA PRO A 124 9.42 15.41 12.55
C PRO A 124 9.51 15.87 11.10
N LEU A 125 8.83 16.95 10.70
CA LEU A 125 8.98 17.53 9.37
C LEU A 125 10.40 18.05 9.11
N VAL A 126 10.98 18.75 10.09
CA VAL A 126 12.36 19.25 10.01
C VAL A 126 13.34 18.09 9.96
N LEU A 127 13.15 17.04 10.78
CA LEU A 127 14.01 15.85 10.75
C LEU A 127 13.91 15.12 9.42
N PHE A 128 12.70 14.94 8.89
CA PHE A 128 12.47 14.28 7.61
C PHE A 128 13.20 14.97 6.45
N LEU A 129 13.24 16.31 6.46
CA LEU A 129 13.98 17.08 5.49
C LEU A 129 15.49 17.13 5.79
N ALA A 130 15.90 17.28 7.05
CA ALA A 130 17.30 17.47 7.39
C ALA A 130 18.15 16.20 7.28
N ILE A 131 17.59 15.04 7.62
CA ILE A 131 18.34 13.76 7.67
C ILE A 131 18.94 13.38 6.31
N PRO A 132 18.20 13.39 5.19
CA PRO A 132 18.78 13.10 3.87
C PRO A 132 19.95 14.03 3.50
N PHE A 133 19.86 15.32 3.86
CA PHE A 133 20.89 16.31 3.58
C PHE A 133 22.15 16.11 4.43
N LEU A 134 21.97 15.93 5.74
CA LEU A 134 23.06 15.74 6.69
C LEU A 134 23.75 14.39 6.50
N TYR A 135 22.96 13.33 6.29
CA TYR A 135 23.48 11.98 6.10
C TYR A 135 24.26 11.86 4.78
N SER A 136 23.75 12.44 3.68
CA SER A 136 24.49 12.46 2.40
C SER A 136 25.80 13.22 2.51
N PHE A 137 25.86 14.28 3.32
CA PHE A 137 27.08 15.03 3.57
C PHE A 137 28.10 14.20 4.35
N TYR A 138 27.64 13.54 5.42
CA TYR A 138 28.48 12.61 6.20
C TYR A 138 29.11 11.50 5.34
N LEU A 139 28.34 10.92 4.40
CA LEU A 139 28.83 9.86 3.51
C LEU A 139 29.94 10.33 2.53
N LEU A 140 29.98 11.62 2.19
CA LEU A 140 31.00 12.21 1.31
C LEU A 140 32.24 12.72 2.06
N THR A 141 32.10 13.04 3.34
CA THR A 141 33.21 13.37 4.25
C THR A 141 33.32 12.41 5.41
N PRO A 142 33.50 11.09 5.18
CA PRO A 142 33.71 10.16 6.29
C PRO A 142 34.95 10.60 7.06
N ASP A 143 34.84 10.66 8.38
CA ASP A 143 35.95 10.87 9.32
C ASP A 143 36.65 12.24 9.28
N LYS A 144 36.11 13.23 8.55
CA LYS A 144 36.58 14.62 8.68
C LYS A 144 36.03 15.26 9.96
N LYS A 145 36.90 15.91 10.74
CA LYS A 145 36.47 16.76 11.86
C LYS A 145 35.60 17.92 11.32
N LEU A 146 34.63 18.39 12.10
CA LEU A 146 33.68 19.45 11.71
C LEU A 146 34.34 20.78 11.31
N LEU A 147 35.57 21.05 11.76
CA LEU A 147 36.21 22.36 11.64
C LEU A 147 36.99 22.60 10.34
N PRO A 148 37.57 21.59 9.65
CA PRO A 148 38.03 21.74 8.27
C PRO A 148 37.05 21.15 7.24
N LEU A 149 35.75 21.41 7.38
CA LEU A 149 34.74 20.94 6.42
C LEU A 149 34.77 21.78 5.13
N ASP A 150 35.06 21.11 4.03
CA ASP A 150 35.12 21.71 2.70
C ASP A 150 33.71 21.72 2.07
N PHE A 151 32.93 22.77 2.36
CA PHE A 151 31.53 22.90 1.93
C PHE A 151 31.31 22.90 0.41
N LYS A 152 32.39 23.01 -0.39
CA LYS A 152 32.34 22.85 -1.85
C LYS A 152 31.71 21.52 -2.28
N GLN A 153 31.78 20.49 -1.43
CA GLN A 153 31.15 19.20 -1.71
C GLN A 153 29.62 19.27 -1.83
N VAL A 154 28.95 20.21 -1.13
CA VAL A 154 27.49 20.42 -1.23
C VAL A 154 27.07 20.85 -2.63
N SER A 155 27.96 21.52 -3.37
CA SER A 155 27.69 21.95 -4.76
C SER A 155 27.99 20.87 -5.81
N THR A 156 28.46 19.68 -5.41
CA THR A 156 28.78 18.62 -6.36
C THR A 156 27.51 17.90 -6.84
N GLN A 157 27.49 17.50 -8.11
CA GLN A 157 26.40 16.71 -8.67
C GLN A 157 26.18 15.41 -7.87
N GLN A 158 27.26 14.81 -7.34
CA GLN A 158 27.19 13.61 -6.51
C GLN A 158 26.41 13.83 -5.22
N TYR A 159 26.59 14.97 -4.54
CA TYR A 159 25.84 15.31 -3.33
C TYR A 159 24.35 15.45 -3.61
N VAL A 160 23.98 16.23 -4.62
CA VAL A 160 22.56 16.44 -4.99
C VAL A 160 21.86 15.12 -5.31
N LEU A 161 22.54 14.23 -6.04
CA LEU A 161 22.01 12.92 -6.39
C LEU A 161 21.82 12.01 -5.18
N LEU A 162 22.76 12.01 -4.23
CA LEU A 162 22.63 11.25 -2.98
C LEU A 162 21.45 11.75 -2.15
N VAL A 163 21.36 13.08 -1.97
CA VAL A 163 20.25 13.70 -1.23
C VAL A 163 18.92 13.31 -1.86
N PHE A 164 18.79 13.41 -3.17
CA PHE A 164 17.56 13.03 -3.87
C PHE A 164 17.23 11.55 -3.72
N SER A 165 18.24 10.67 -3.83
CA SER A 165 18.06 9.22 -3.70
C SER A 165 17.57 8.84 -2.29
N PHE A 166 18.24 9.34 -1.25
CA PHE A 166 17.82 9.11 0.13
C PHE A 166 16.46 9.77 0.39
N PHE A 167 16.22 11.01 -0.05
CA PHE A 167 14.92 11.65 0.14
C PHE A 167 13.77 10.82 -0.45
N PHE A 168 13.91 10.35 -1.70
CA PHE A 168 12.89 9.53 -2.37
C PHE A 168 12.68 8.18 -1.70
N ILE A 169 13.76 7.49 -1.33
CA ILE A 169 13.64 6.23 -0.60
C ILE A 169 12.91 6.46 0.74
N SER A 170 13.04 7.64 1.36
CA SER A 170 12.50 7.92 2.69
C SER A 170 11.02 8.21 2.60
N VAL A 171 10.60 8.96 1.57
CA VAL A 171 9.19 9.16 1.22
C VAL A 171 8.52 7.82 0.95
N LEU A 172 9.11 6.99 0.09
CA LEU A 172 8.54 5.69 -0.29
C LEU A 172 8.49 4.71 0.89
N SER A 173 9.50 4.73 1.75
CA SER A 173 9.54 4.00 3.02
C SER A 173 8.42 4.39 3.98
N ASN A 174 8.23 5.70 4.21
CA ASN A 174 7.18 6.17 5.12
C ASN A 174 5.80 5.84 4.57
N MET A 175 5.59 5.99 3.25
CA MET A 175 4.36 5.55 2.62
C MET A 175 4.13 4.04 2.76
N SER A 176 5.16 3.21 2.57
CA SER A 176 5.01 1.76 2.73
C SER A 176 4.74 1.37 4.18
N PHE A 177 5.34 2.04 5.16
CA PHE A 177 5.06 1.82 6.58
C PHE A 177 3.64 2.25 6.96
N VAL A 178 3.18 3.42 6.50
CA VAL A 178 1.78 3.87 6.74
C VAL A 178 0.79 2.88 6.14
N LEU A 179 1.01 2.46 4.90
CA LEU A 179 0.17 1.43 4.26
C LEU A 179 0.20 0.11 5.03
N TYR A 180 1.36 -0.27 5.59
CA TYR A 180 1.50 -1.49 6.38
C TYR A 180 0.83 -1.41 7.75
N VAL A 181 0.94 -0.29 8.46
CA VAL A 181 0.24 -0.08 9.75
C VAL A 181 -1.27 0.00 9.53
N GLN A 182 -1.71 0.70 8.48
CA GLN A 182 -3.11 0.71 8.08
C GLN A 182 -3.57 -0.71 7.71
N PHE A 183 -2.70 -1.49 7.09
CA PHE A 183 -2.95 -2.90 6.84
C PHE A 183 -3.12 -3.73 8.14
N LEU A 184 -2.22 -3.57 9.11
CA LEU A 184 -2.32 -4.25 10.41
C LEU A 184 -3.59 -3.84 11.18
N SER A 185 -4.00 -2.58 11.07
CA SER A 185 -5.28 -2.13 11.65
C SER A 185 -6.48 -2.87 11.06
N PHE A 186 -6.40 -3.35 9.81
CA PHE A 186 -7.45 -4.19 9.22
C PHE A 186 -7.51 -5.59 9.84
N THR A 187 -6.43 -6.06 10.45
CA THR A 187 -6.36 -7.40 11.07
C THR A 187 -6.80 -7.42 12.53
N GLU A 188 -7.35 -6.32 13.06
CA GLU A 188 -7.71 -6.15 14.49
C GLU A 188 -6.52 -6.29 15.45
N LEU A 189 -5.29 -6.35 14.93
CA LEU A 189 -4.07 -6.24 15.72
C LEU A 189 -3.96 -4.78 16.18
N VAL A 190 -4.30 -4.54 17.44
CA VAL A 190 -4.26 -3.21 18.06
C VAL A 190 -2.85 -2.93 18.55
N VAL A 191 -2.50 -1.65 18.72
CA VAL A 191 -1.19 -1.19 19.23
C VAL A 191 -0.82 -1.81 20.58
N ASP A 192 -1.81 -2.27 21.35
CA ASP A 192 -1.61 -2.92 22.66
C ASP A 192 -1.24 -4.40 22.57
N ASP A 193 -1.40 -5.03 21.41
CA ASP A 193 -1.05 -6.44 21.24
C ASP A 193 0.46 -6.63 21.04
N PRO A 194 1.12 -7.56 21.76
CA PRO A 194 2.52 -7.89 21.51
C PRO A 194 2.78 -8.35 20.07
N GLY A 195 1.75 -8.87 19.40
CA GLY A 195 1.79 -9.22 17.98
C GLY A 195 2.00 -8.02 17.05
N PHE A 196 1.50 -6.83 17.41
CA PHE A 196 1.68 -5.61 16.61
C PHE A 196 3.16 -5.19 16.56
N TYR A 197 3.84 -5.20 17.71
CA TYR A 197 5.26 -4.88 17.80
C TYR A 197 6.13 -5.89 17.05
N PHE A 198 5.81 -7.18 17.15
CA PHE A 198 6.50 -8.24 16.41
C PHE A 198 6.34 -8.05 14.90
N SER A 199 5.14 -7.71 14.44
CA SER A 199 4.85 -7.44 13.03
C SER A 199 5.60 -6.21 12.51
N CYS A 200 5.65 -5.13 13.30
CA CYS A 200 6.45 -3.94 12.99
C CYS A 200 7.95 -4.28 12.90
N ALA A 201 8.48 -5.11 13.80
CA ALA A 201 9.87 -5.55 13.74
C ALA A 201 10.17 -6.35 12.46
N ILE A 202 9.27 -7.26 12.06
CA ILE A 202 9.38 -8.00 10.79
C ILE A 202 9.39 -7.03 9.60
N PHE A 203 8.53 -6.02 9.60
CA PHE A 203 8.50 -5.02 8.54
C PHE A 203 9.81 -4.25 8.43
N VAL A 204 10.41 -3.87 9.54
CA VAL A 204 11.72 -3.19 9.57
C VAL A 204 12.81 -4.08 8.98
N VAL A 205 12.81 -5.38 9.31
CA VAL A 205 13.76 -6.36 8.74
C VAL A 205 13.58 -6.50 7.23
N PHE A 206 12.34 -6.65 6.75
CA PHE A 206 12.05 -6.74 5.32
C PHE A 206 12.39 -5.45 4.57
N SER A 207 12.16 -4.30 5.19
CA SER A 207 12.55 -3.00 4.64
C SER A 207 14.06 -2.85 4.52
N TYR A 208 14.83 -3.37 5.49
CA TYR A 208 16.28 -3.40 5.37
C TYR A 208 16.72 -4.30 4.21
N ILE A 209 16.17 -5.51 4.10
CA ILE A 209 16.52 -6.47 3.05
C ILE A 209 16.20 -5.90 1.65
N SER A 210 15.11 -5.14 1.50
CA SER A 210 14.73 -4.54 0.22
C SER A 210 15.67 -3.43 -0.23
N LEU A 211 16.37 -2.77 0.70
CA LEU A 211 17.34 -1.72 0.42
C LEU A 211 18.76 -2.22 0.15
N ILE A 212 19.03 -3.51 0.35
CA ILE A 212 20.36 -4.09 0.10
C ILE A 212 20.68 -3.96 -1.40
N PRO A 213 21.72 -3.19 -1.77
CA PRO A 213 22.07 -3.01 -3.17
C PRO A 213 22.69 -4.26 -3.77
N VAL A 214 22.41 -4.50 -5.05
CA VAL A 214 23.06 -5.57 -5.80
C VAL A 214 24.53 -5.21 -5.99
N LYS A 215 25.42 -6.19 -5.78
CA LYS A 215 26.86 -6.00 -6.01
C LYS A 215 27.11 -5.51 -7.44
N PRO A 216 27.90 -4.44 -7.64
CA PRO A 216 28.22 -3.97 -8.97
C PRO A 216 28.97 -5.07 -9.74
N LYS A 217 28.56 -5.30 -10.99
CA LYS A 217 29.21 -6.25 -11.88
C LYS A 217 30.66 -5.82 -12.13
N THR A 218 31.57 -6.79 -12.12
CA THR A 218 32.96 -6.58 -12.57
C THR A 218 33.01 -6.28 -14.07
N GLU A 219 34.10 -5.70 -14.58
CA GLU A 219 34.24 -5.39 -16.01
C GLU A 219 34.05 -6.63 -16.90
N PHE A 220 34.59 -7.78 -16.46
CA PHE A 220 34.37 -9.08 -17.10
C PHE A 220 32.89 -9.49 -17.11
N GLU A 221 32.17 -9.35 -16.00
CA GLU A 221 30.74 -9.67 -15.91
C GLU A 221 29.88 -8.69 -16.72
N GLN A 222 30.28 -7.42 -16.83
CA GLN A 222 29.60 -6.44 -17.68
C GLN A 222 29.72 -6.83 -19.15
N ILE A 223 30.92 -7.17 -19.60
CA ILE A 223 31.19 -7.65 -20.96
C ILE A 223 30.43 -8.95 -21.22
N ALA A 224 30.51 -9.93 -20.33
CA ALA A 224 29.78 -11.20 -20.47
C ALA A 224 28.26 -11.00 -20.50
N SER A 225 27.72 -10.05 -19.73
CA SER A 225 26.29 -9.75 -19.72
C SER A 225 25.78 -9.06 -21.00
N LYS A 226 26.68 -8.48 -21.81
CA LYS A 226 26.35 -7.94 -23.14
C LYS A 226 26.03 -9.05 -24.15
N TYR A 227 26.65 -10.22 -23.96
CA TYR A 227 26.44 -11.41 -24.81
C TYR A 227 25.37 -12.37 -24.26
N ARG A 228 24.98 -12.23 -22.99
CA ARG A 228 23.93 -13.04 -22.37
C ARG A 228 22.58 -12.35 -22.56
N LYS A 229 21.68 -12.92 -23.37
CA LYS A 229 20.25 -12.52 -23.40
C LYS A 229 19.58 -12.90 -22.08
N ASN A 230 19.83 -12.12 -21.03
CA ASN A 230 19.08 -12.25 -19.79
C ASN A 230 17.73 -11.55 -19.96
N THR A 231 16.63 -12.27 -19.71
CA THR A 231 15.32 -11.66 -19.56
C THR A 231 15.30 -10.78 -18.29
N PRO A 232 14.60 -9.63 -18.31
CA PRO A 232 14.58 -8.68 -17.18
C PRO A 232 14.08 -9.34 -15.88
N ILE A 233 13.20 -10.34 -16.00
CA ILE A 233 12.65 -11.12 -14.88
C ILE A 233 13.73 -11.89 -14.13
N VAL A 234 14.68 -12.53 -14.83
CA VAL A 234 15.77 -13.30 -14.20
C VAL A 234 16.74 -12.39 -13.46
N ASN A 235 16.92 -11.16 -13.94
CA ASN A 235 17.71 -10.16 -13.23
C ASN A 235 16.96 -9.59 -12.02
N PHE A 236 15.62 -9.51 -12.06
CA PHE A 236 14.80 -9.09 -10.92
C PHE A 236 14.78 -10.13 -9.79
N ILE A 237 14.57 -11.42 -10.10
CA ILE A 237 14.50 -12.51 -9.09
C ILE A 237 15.79 -12.65 -8.28
N LYS A 238 16.95 -12.32 -8.88
CA LYS A 238 18.25 -12.35 -8.20
C LYS A 238 18.44 -11.22 -7.18
N ARG A 239 17.50 -10.28 -7.08
CA ARG A 239 17.57 -9.12 -6.19
C ARG A 239 16.94 -9.47 -4.83
N PRO A 240 17.55 -9.07 -3.70
CA PRO A 240 16.99 -9.34 -2.37
C PRO A 240 15.60 -8.70 -2.17
N ALA A 241 15.36 -7.54 -2.80
CA ALA A 241 14.04 -6.92 -2.84
C ALA A 241 12.95 -7.81 -3.48
N ALA A 242 13.31 -8.64 -4.48
CA ALA A 242 12.32 -9.49 -5.15
C ALA A 242 11.76 -10.59 -4.23
N LEU A 243 12.54 -11.06 -3.24
CA LEU A 243 12.07 -12.02 -2.25
C LEU A 243 11.02 -11.38 -1.34
N VAL A 244 11.28 -10.17 -0.85
CA VAL A 244 10.33 -9.40 -0.05
C VAL A 244 9.06 -9.10 -0.84
N TYR A 245 9.19 -8.71 -2.11
CA TYR A 245 8.05 -8.53 -3.01
C TYR A 245 7.23 -9.80 -3.19
N LEU A 246 7.88 -10.94 -3.40
CA LEU A 246 7.19 -12.20 -3.60
C LEU A 246 6.44 -12.62 -2.33
N LEU A 247 7.04 -12.48 -1.16
CA LEU A 247 6.36 -12.73 0.13
C LEU A 247 5.18 -11.79 0.33
N ALA A 248 5.33 -10.50 0.03
CA ALA A 248 4.24 -9.53 0.13
C ALA A 248 3.09 -9.88 -0.82
N VAL A 249 3.39 -10.23 -2.07
CA VAL A 249 2.37 -10.67 -3.05
C VAL A 249 1.68 -11.94 -2.59
N MET A 250 2.43 -12.94 -2.10
CA MET A 250 1.85 -14.18 -1.57
C MET A 250 0.93 -13.92 -0.37
N PHE A 251 1.29 -12.99 0.50
CA PHE A 251 0.47 -12.61 1.64
C PHE A 251 -0.77 -11.82 1.22
N CYS A 252 -0.65 -10.90 0.26
CA CYS A 252 -1.79 -10.19 -0.32
C CYS A 252 -2.77 -11.11 -1.06
N LEU A 253 -2.31 -12.29 -1.51
CA LEU A 253 -3.14 -13.31 -2.13
C LEU A 253 -3.83 -14.23 -1.10
N TYR A 254 -3.54 -14.11 0.20
CA TYR A 254 -4.18 -14.94 1.22
C TYR A 254 -5.67 -14.54 1.37
N PRO A 255 -6.65 -15.46 1.19
CA PRO A 255 -8.06 -15.10 1.01
C PRO A 255 -8.68 -14.17 2.08
N PRO A 256 -8.41 -14.32 3.39
CA PRO A 256 -8.90 -13.40 4.41
C PRO A 256 -8.34 -11.98 4.30
N VAL A 257 -7.10 -11.85 3.81
CA VAL A 257 -6.43 -10.57 3.56
C VAL A 257 -6.99 -9.94 2.30
N THR A 258 -7.06 -10.74 1.24
CA THR A 258 -7.63 -10.38 -0.05
C THR A 258 -9.05 -9.82 0.08
N SER A 259 -9.93 -10.50 0.85
CA SER A 259 -11.32 -10.06 1.05
C SER A 259 -11.41 -8.73 1.79
N LYS A 260 -10.60 -8.53 2.84
CA LYS A 260 -10.55 -7.26 3.58
C LYS A 260 -10.07 -6.09 2.72
N ILE A 261 -9.05 -6.30 1.89
CA ILE A 261 -8.56 -5.25 0.97
C ILE A 261 -9.65 -4.89 -0.04
N ALA A 262 -10.32 -5.89 -0.61
CA ALA A 262 -11.44 -5.67 -1.53
C ALA A 262 -12.60 -4.93 -0.86
N SER A 263 -12.98 -5.30 0.37
CA SER A 263 -14.00 -4.61 1.17
C SER A 263 -13.70 -3.12 1.31
N ARG A 264 -12.47 -2.75 1.69
CA ARG A 264 -12.10 -1.33 1.85
C ARG A 264 -12.04 -0.55 0.56
N ALA A 265 -11.62 -1.18 -0.53
CA ALA A 265 -11.69 -0.54 -1.84
C ALA A 265 -13.16 -0.30 -2.25
N LEU A 266 -14.08 -1.22 -1.96
CA LEU A 266 -15.52 -1.02 -2.17
C LEU A 266 -16.08 0.11 -1.29
N TYR A 267 -15.63 0.18 -0.04
CA TYR A 267 -15.97 1.27 0.89
C TYR A 267 -15.52 2.63 0.34
N LEU A 268 -14.27 2.74 -0.12
CA LEU A 268 -13.73 3.97 -0.72
C LEU A 268 -14.47 4.39 -2.00
N LEU A 269 -14.95 3.42 -2.78
CA LEU A 269 -15.75 3.69 -3.97
C LEU A 269 -17.21 4.02 -3.63
N GLY A 270 -17.64 3.84 -2.37
CA GLY A 270 -19.01 4.08 -1.92
C GLY A 270 -20.02 3.01 -2.37
N VAL A 271 -19.53 1.88 -2.87
CA VAL A 271 -20.31 0.82 -3.55
C VAL A 271 -20.50 -0.42 -2.64
N GLY A 272 -19.94 -0.44 -1.43
CA GLY A 272 -20.06 -1.56 -0.50
C GLY A 272 -19.00 -1.53 0.59
N GLY A 273 -18.59 -2.69 1.11
CA GLY A 273 -17.48 -2.76 2.07
C GLY A 273 -17.89 -2.45 3.52
N SER A 274 -19.08 -2.90 3.89
CA SER A 274 -19.67 -2.72 5.22
C SER A 274 -20.00 -1.26 5.56
N LEU A 275 -20.58 -0.55 4.59
CA LEU A 275 -21.12 0.80 4.79
C LEU A 275 -22.42 0.72 5.59
N GLU A 276 -22.48 1.33 6.76
CA GLU A 276 -23.73 1.47 7.51
C GLU A 276 -24.59 2.58 6.91
N ARG A 277 -25.80 2.23 6.44
CA ARG A 277 -26.77 3.17 5.86
C ARG A 277 -28.19 2.80 6.27
N SER A 278 -29.07 3.79 6.32
CA SER A 278 -30.52 3.56 6.30
C SER A 278 -31.08 4.02 4.94
N TYR A 279 -32.23 3.47 4.56
CA TYR A 279 -32.86 3.74 3.26
C TYR A 279 -34.32 4.16 3.44
N HIS A 280 -34.73 5.14 2.64
CA HIS A 280 -36.14 5.44 2.40
C HIS A 280 -36.67 4.61 1.22
N TYR A 281 -37.83 3.99 1.39
CA TYR A 281 -38.54 3.28 0.32
C TYR A 281 -40.05 3.59 0.38
N THR A 282 -40.74 3.45 -0.74
CA THR A 282 -42.19 3.64 -0.79
C THR A 282 -42.91 2.33 -0.51
N PRO A 283 -43.91 2.29 0.40
CA PRO A 283 -44.61 1.05 0.76
C PRO A 283 -45.40 0.44 -0.42
N ASN A 284 -45.77 1.26 -1.40
CA ASN A 284 -46.45 0.85 -2.63
C ASN A 284 -45.50 0.40 -3.76
N ALA A 285 -44.19 0.31 -3.50
CA ALA A 285 -43.24 -0.21 -4.48
C ALA A 285 -43.53 -1.68 -4.81
N ARG A 286 -43.32 -2.09 -6.06
CA ARG A 286 -43.51 -3.49 -6.50
C ARG A 286 -42.60 -4.51 -5.79
N VAL A 287 -41.59 -4.03 -5.04
CA VAL A 287 -40.61 -4.87 -4.35
C VAL A 287 -40.85 -4.76 -2.85
N GLN A 288 -41.25 -5.87 -2.22
CA GLN A 288 -41.51 -5.92 -0.79
C GLN A 288 -40.19 -6.02 -0.02
N VAL A 289 -39.94 -5.05 0.85
CA VAL A 289 -38.83 -5.09 1.82
C VAL A 289 -39.22 -6.04 2.96
N PRO A 290 -38.35 -6.99 3.37
CA PRO A 290 -38.64 -7.87 4.49
C PRO A 290 -39.01 -7.08 5.76
N PRO A 291 -40.05 -7.50 6.52
CA PRO A 291 -40.56 -6.76 7.68
C PRO A 291 -39.49 -6.58 8.79
N VAL A 292 -38.49 -7.47 8.82
CA VAL A 292 -37.37 -7.42 9.76
C VAL A 292 -36.53 -6.14 9.61
N LEU A 293 -36.48 -5.59 8.40
CA LEU A 293 -35.69 -4.41 8.05
C LEU A 293 -36.45 -3.10 8.24
N VAL A 294 -37.75 -3.14 8.54
CA VAL A 294 -38.59 -1.94 8.67
C VAL A 294 -38.43 -1.34 10.06
N ASN A 295 -38.16 -0.04 10.13
CA ASN A 295 -38.08 0.70 11.40
C ASN A 295 -39.39 1.46 11.66
N GLU A 296 -39.67 2.44 10.81
CA GLU A 296 -40.85 3.31 10.90
C GLU A 296 -41.46 3.51 9.52
N CYS A 297 -42.80 3.59 9.45
CA CYS A 297 -43.53 3.87 8.22
C CYS A 297 -44.46 5.06 8.44
N ILE A 298 -44.38 6.03 7.53
CA ILE A 298 -45.28 7.17 7.39
C ILE A 298 -46.08 6.95 6.10
N ASP A 299 -47.31 7.46 5.99
CA ASP A 299 -48.24 7.20 4.88
C ASP A 299 -47.63 7.35 3.46
N SER A 300 -46.58 8.17 3.31
CA SER A 300 -45.86 8.40 2.05
C SER A 300 -44.56 7.60 1.87
N TYR A 301 -43.88 7.18 2.94
CA TYR A 301 -42.58 6.51 2.88
C TYR A 301 -42.28 5.68 4.14
N CYS A 302 -41.48 4.64 3.98
CA CYS A 302 -40.95 3.84 5.09
C CYS A 302 -39.43 3.99 5.19
N GLU A 303 -38.91 3.89 6.40
CA GLU A 303 -37.49 3.89 6.72
C GLU A 303 -37.04 2.50 7.16
N THR A 304 -35.89 2.06 6.63
CA THR A 304 -35.26 0.84 7.09
C THR A 304 -34.47 1.07 8.38
N LYS A 305 -34.37 0.04 9.22
CA LYS A 305 -33.34 -0.04 10.27
C LYS A 305 -31.95 0.17 9.65
N PRO A 306 -30.94 0.59 10.44
CA PRO A 306 -29.57 0.66 9.95
C PRO A 306 -29.14 -0.70 9.40
N VAL A 307 -28.70 -0.70 8.15
CA VAL A 307 -28.21 -1.88 7.44
C VAL A 307 -26.76 -1.68 7.03
N VAL A 308 -26.01 -2.77 7.08
CA VAL A 308 -24.64 -2.86 6.58
C VAL A 308 -24.71 -3.25 5.10
N VAL A 309 -24.35 -2.31 4.23
CA VAL A 309 -24.27 -2.52 2.78
C VAL A 309 -22.98 -3.26 2.47
N LEU A 310 -23.13 -4.51 2.06
CA LEU A 310 -22.02 -5.37 1.66
C LEU A 310 -21.62 -5.05 0.22
N LEU A 311 -22.60 -4.96 -0.68
CA LEU A 311 -22.35 -4.72 -2.10
C LEU A 311 -23.58 -4.09 -2.79
N ASP A 312 -23.37 -3.02 -3.55
CA ASP A 312 -24.38 -2.37 -4.38
C ASP A 312 -23.99 -2.49 -5.87
N VAL A 313 -24.63 -3.42 -6.59
CA VAL A 313 -24.24 -3.73 -7.98
C VAL A 313 -25.50 -3.93 -8.80
N GLY A 314 -25.61 -3.20 -9.92
CA GLY A 314 -26.67 -3.44 -10.93
C GLY A 314 -28.08 -3.09 -10.49
N GLY A 315 -28.23 -2.28 -9.43
CA GLY A 315 -29.53 -2.00 -8.84
C GLY A 315 -30.01 -3.07 -7.85
N THR A 316 -29.16 -4.05 -7.52
CA THR A 316 -29.34 -4.94 -6.37
C THR A 316 -28.42 -4.50 -5.24
N LEU A 317 -29.01 -4.35 -4.06
CA LEU A 317 -28.34 -3.93 -2.84
C LEU A 317 -28.27 -5.12 -1.88
N PHE A 318 -27.09 -5.67 -1.69
CA PHE A 318 -26.84 -6.76 -0.74
C PHE A 318 -26.55 -6.18 0.64
N VAL A 319 -27.42 -6.47 1.59
CA VAL A 319 -27.37 -5.90 2.94
C VAL A 319 -27.43 -6.97 4.03
N ARG A 320 -26.87 -6.62 5.19
CA ARG A 320 -27.03 -7.34 6.46
C ARG A 320 -27.61 -6.36 7.49
N LEU A 321 -28.34 -6.86 8.49
CA LEU A 321 -28.78 -6.02 9.62
C LEU A 321 -27.56 -5.53 10.42
N ALA A 322 -27.53 -4.24 10.77
CA ALA A 322 -26.47 -3.72 11.63
C ALA A 322 -26.57 -4.32 13.04
N GLY A 323 -25.44 -4.73 13.61
CA GLY A 323 -25.35 -5.34 14.94
C GLY A 323 -25.53 -6.87 15.01
N ASP A 324 -25.76 -7.55 13.88
CA ASP A 324 -25.81 -9.01 13.81
C ASP A 324 -25.00 -9.55 12.62
N GLU A 325 -23.75 -9.93 12.86
CA GLU A 325 -22.88 -10.51 11.83
C GLU A 325 -23.33 -11.90 11.35
N SER A 326 -24.19 -12.58 12.11
CA SER A 326 -24.72 -13.90 11.77
C SER A 326 -26.00 -13.84 10.93
N ALA A 327 -26.58 -12.65 10.78
CA ALA A 327 -27.79 -12.45 9.99
C ALA A 327 -27.57 -12.81 8.50
N PRO A 328 -28.56 -13.43 7.85
CA PRO A 328 -28.46 -13.78 6.44
C PRO A 328 -28.31 -12.52 5.57
N VAL A 329 -27.56 -12.65 4.47
CA VAL A 329 -27.46 -11.59 3.46
C VAL A 329 -28.80 -11.47 2.73
N ILE A 330 -29.38 -10.27 2.72
CA ILE A 330 -30.65 -9.95 2.08
C ILE A 330 -30.37 -9.13 0.83
N ALA A 331 -30.93 -9.55 -0.31
CA ALA A 331 -30.90 -8.77 -1.55
C ALA A 331 -32.12 -7.85 -1.62
N LEU A 332 -31.88 -6.55 -1.79
CA LEU A 332 -32.90 -5.51 -1.95
C LEU A 332 -32.81 -4.89 -3.34
N ALA A 333 -33.93 -4.34 -3.84
CA ALA A 333 -33.93 -3.57 -5.09
C ALA A 333 -33.49 -2.12 -4.82
N GLY A 334 -32.21 -1.83 -5.05
CA GLY A 334 -31.59 -0.53 -4.82
C GLY A 334 -32.18 0.60 -5.68
N LYS A 335 -32.69 0.30 -6.89
CA LYS A 335 -33.28 1.32 -7.80
C LYS A 335 -34.50 2.06 -7.21
N SER A 336 -35.15 1.51 -6.20
CA SER A 336 -36.33 2.07 -5.53
C SER A 336 -36.05 2.58 -4.12
N MET A 337 -34.78 2.64 -3.71
CA MET A 337 -34.36 3.01 -2.37
C MET A 337 -33.47 4.24 -2.40
N TYR A 338 -33.75 5.21 -1.53
CA TYR A 338 -32.94 6.42 -1.40
C TYR A 338 -32.11 6.35 -0.12
N PRO A 339 -30.77 6.46 -0.20
CA PRO A 339 -29.91 6.36 0.98
C PRO A 339 -30.04 7.61 1.87
N ILE A 340 -30.13 7.39 3.18
CA ILE A 340 -30.00 8.40 4.22
C ILE A 340 -28.53 8.40 4.61
N ILE A 341 -27.80 9.46 4.24
CA ILE A 341 -26.38 9.59 4.56
C ILE A 341 -26.27 10.18 5.97
N PRO A 342 -25.73 9.45 6.96
CA PRO A 342 -25.54 10.01 8.29
C PRO A 342 -24.50 11.14 8.23
N ARG A 343 -24.70 12.18 9.04
CA ARG A 343 -23.87 13.41 9.11
C ARG A 343 -22.38 13.18 9.40
N LYS A 344 -22.00 11.93 9.72
CA LYS A 344 -20.63 11.51 10.05
C LYS A 344 -19.81 11.13 8.80
N ASP A 345 -20.49 10.88 7.67
CA ASP A 345 -19.92 10.42 6.40
C ASP A 345 -19.96 11.51 5.28
N THR A 346 -20.33 12.74 5.63
CA THR A 346 -20.15 13.97 4.81
C THR A 346 -18.96 14.75 5.32
#